data_AF-A0A7J4RMR5-F1
#
_entry.id   AF-A0A7J4RMR5-F1
#
_cell.length_a   1.000
_cell.length_b   1.000
_cell.length_c   1.000
_cell.angle_alpha   90.00
_cell.angle_beta   90.00
_cell.angle_gamma   90.00
#
_symmetry.space_group_name_H-M   'P 1'
#
loop_
_entity.id
_entity.type
_entity.pdbx_description
1 polymer ?
#
loop_
_entity_poly.entity_id
_entity_poly.type
_entity_poly.pdbx_seq_one_letter_code
_entity_poly.pdbx_strand_id
1 'polypeptide(L)'
;MSSSVKNNLDDIPLHVIHLDQDDPKKCSARRISQKGFATLHKNTRSAPKRGYLLDPSSGILIGPDDKDLIYRGGALVALDCSWKRLEESLNSISRHTRLEGRTLPVLLAANPVSWGKPGRLSTAEALASTLFILGREDQARNVLSCLPYGDTFFELNKLPLEAYSEAKSNKELAETQWEFFDRPN
;
A
#
# COMPACT_ATOMS: atom_id res chain seq x y z
N MET A 1 24.69 -15.55 5.68
CA MET A 1 23.79 -16.46 4.93
C MET A 1 22.56 -15.65 4.57
N SER A 2 22.44 -15.25 3.29
CA SER A 2 21.37 -14.38 2.82
C SER A 2 20.16 -15.26 2.50
N SER A 3 19.17 -15.28 3.38
CA SER A 3 17.87 -15.87 3.12
C SER A 3 17.19 -15.00 2.06
N SER A 4 17.35 -15.37 0.79
CA SER A 4 16.50 -14.84 -0.28
C SER A 4 15.06 -15.23 0.08
N VAL A 5 14.25 -14.23 0.40
CA VAL A 5 12.79 -14.39 0.43
C VAL A 5 12.40 -14.95 -0.92
N LYS A 6 11.90 -16.19 -0.95
CA LYS A 6 11.28 -16.75 -2.15
C LYS A 6 9.94 -16.04 -2.29
N ASN A 7 9.83 -15.10 -3.23
CA ASN A 7 8.52 -14.63 -3.65
C ASN A 7 7.74 -15.84 -4.18
N ASN A 8 6.54 -16.06 -3.65
CA ASN A 8 5.66 -17.08 -4.19
C ASN A 8 5.23 -16.64 -5.59
N LEU A 9 5.07 -17.59 -6.52
CA LEU A 9 4.68 -17.31 -7.90
C LEU A 9 3.31 -16.59 -7.99
N ASP A 10 2.50 -16.70 -6.93
CA ASP A 10 1.16 -16.13 -6.82
C ASP A 10 1.11 -14.79 -6.08
N ASP A 11 2.26 -14.26 -5.64
CA ASP A 11 2.36 -12.97 -4.95
C ASP A 11 2.03 -11.81 -5.88
N ILE A 12 1.30 -10.82 -5.36
CA ILE A 12 0.99 -9.60 -6.11
C ILE A 12 2.29 -8.79 -6.29
N PRO A 13 2.66 -8.37 -7.51
CA PRO A 13 3.88 -7.58 -7.72
C PRO A 13 3.79 -6.22 -7.01
N LEU A 14 4.70 -5.98 -6.08
CA LEU A 14 4.78 -4.71 -5.33
C LEU A 14 5.90 -3.83 -5.88
N HIS A 15 5.57 -2.58 -6.13
CA HIS A 15 6.51 -1.60 -6.63
C HIS A 15 6.40 -0.29 -5.85
N VAL A 16 7.53 0.37 -5.62
CA VAL A 16 7.54 1.69 -5.00
C VAL A 16 8.31 2.65 -5.89
N ILE A 17 7.70 3.79 -6.23
CA ILE A 17 8.38 4.89 -6.89
C ILE A 17 8.96 5.78 -5.79
N HIS A 18 10.28 5.73 -5.64
CA HIS A 18 11.04 6.41 -4.60
C HIS A 18 11.82 7.58 -5.21
N LEU A 19 11.42 8.80 -4.87
CA LEU A 19 12.01 10.02 -5.46
C LEU A 19 13.08 10.67 -4.58
N ASP A 20 13.77 9.85 -3.77
CA ASP A 20 14.97 10.19 -2.99
C ASP A 20 14.83 11.46 -2.11
N GLN A 21 13.83 11.49 -1.24
CA GLN A 21 13.58 12.66 -0.35
C GLN A 21 13.75 12.37 1.16
N ASP A 22 13.89 11.11 1.59
CA ASP A 22 13.89 10.73 3.01
C ASP A 22 15.20 10.12 3.52
N ASP A 23 15.40 10.17 4.84
CA ASP A 23 16.49 9.48 5.55
C ASP A 23 16.46 7.97 5.19
N PRO A 24 17.52 7.46 4.53
CA PRO A 24 17.64 6.07 4.11
C PRO A 24 17.31 5.07 5.21
N LYS A 25 17.62 5.40 6.47
CA LYS A 25 17.48 4.51 7.62
C LYS A 25 16.05 4.42 8.13
N LYS A 26 15.20 5.41 7.84
CA LYS A 26 13.81 5.51 8.33
C LYS A 26 12.77 5.16 7.25
N CYS A 27 13.17 5.22 5.98
CA CYS A 27 12.32 4.90 4.83
C CYS A 27 11.88 3.43 4.84
N SER A 28 10.57 3.18 5.05
CA SER A 28 10.02 1.82 5.07
C SER A 28 10.03 1.17 3.68
N ALA A 29 9.88 1.96 2.60
CA ALA A 29 10.00 1.49 1.22
C ALA A 29 11.37 0.85 0.91
N ARG A 30 12.47 1.49 1.36
CA ARG A 30 13.82 0.94 1.20
C ARG A 30 14.01 -0.34 1.99
N ARG A 31 13.46 -0.44 3.21
CA ARG A 31 13.56 -1.65 4.04
C ARG A 31 12.86 -2.85 3.39
N ILE A 32 11.62 -2.69 2.93
CA ILE A 32 10.88 -3.77 2.26
C ILE A 32 11.55 -4.15 0.94
N SER A 33 12.14 -3.19 0.21
CA SER A 33 12.87 -3.48 -1.03
C SER A 33 14.19 -4.21 -0.80
N GLN A 34 14.96 -3.84 0.23
CA GLN A 34 16.19 -4.55 0.61
C GLN A 34 15.94 -6.01 0.99
N LYS A 35 14.74 -6.34 1.47
CA LYS A 35 14.32 -7.71 1.77
C LYS A 35 13.73 -8.46 0.57
N GLY A 36 13.57 -7.79 -0.58
CA GLY A 36 13.03 -8.39 -1.80
C GLY A 36 11.50 -8.37 -1.90
N PHE A 37 10.79 -7.78 -0.93
CA PHE A 37 9.33 -7.73 -0.92
C PHE A 37 8.74 -6.74 -1.92
N ALA A 38 9.50 -5.72 -2.33
CA ALA A 38 9.05 -4.73 -3.31
C ALA A 38 10.20 -4.26 -4.21
N THR A 39 9.88 -3.93 -5.46
CA THR A 39 10.84 -3.34 -6.41
C THR A 39 10.83 -1.82 -6.30
N LEU A 40 11.99 -1.24 -6.01
CA LEU A 40 12.16 0.22 -5.91
C LEU A 40 12.50 0.83 -7.27
N HIS A 41 11.77 1.87 -7.66
CA HIS A 41 11.98 2.63 -8.89
C HIS A 41 12.45 4.04 -8.55
N LYS A 42 13.56 4.48 -9.15
CA LYS A 42 14.09 5.84 -8.95
C LYS A 42 13.45 6.89 -9.85
N ASN A 43 12.61 6.46 -10.80
CA ASN A 43 11.87 7.33 -11.70
C ASN A 43 10.52 6.71 -12.07
N THR A 44 9.62 7.53 -12.59
CA THR A 44 8.26 7.13 -12.95
C THR A 44 8.19 6.25 -14.21
N ARG A 45 9.22 6.29 -15.07
CA ARG A 45 9.22 5.57 -16.36
C ARG A 45 9.44 4.07 -16.20
N SER A 46 10.21 3.66 -15.18
CA SER A 46 10.47 2.25 -14.88
C SER A 46 9.32 1.57 -14.14
N ALA A 47 8.34 2.33 -13.66
CA ALA A 47 7.18 1.79 -12.97
C ALA A 47 6.35 0.86 -13.89
N PRO A 48 5.64 -0.13 -13.31
CA PRO A 48 4.72 -0.98 -14.06
C PRO A 48 3.71 -0.18 -14.87
N LYS A 49 3.36 -0.71 -16.05
CA LYS A 49 2.42 -0.04 -16.95
C LYS A 49 0.94 -0.25 -16.57
N ARG A 50 0.63 -1.31 -15.82
CA ARG A 50 -0.74 -1.71 -15.44
C ARG A 50 -0.80 -2.12 -13.98
N GLY A 51 -1.89 -1.80 -13.31
CA GLY A 51 -2.06 -2.01 -11.88
C GLY A 51 -2.70 -0.81 -11.18
N TYR A 52 -2.62 -0.79 -9.86
CA TYR A 52 -3.14 0.29 -9.04
C TYR A 52 -2.02 1.15 -8.45
N LEU A 53 -2.22 2.46 -8.50
CA LEU A 53 -1.40 3.43 -7.79
C LEU A 53 -2.09 3.78 -6.48
N LEU A 54 -1.41 3.54 -5.36
CA LEU A 54 -1.87 3.97 -4.05
C LEU A 54 -1.75 5.49 -3.97
N ASP A 55 -2.90 6.15 -4.13
CA ASP A 55 -3.06 7.58 -4.25
C ASP A 55 -4.11 8.06 -3.24
N PRO A 56 -3.69 8.73 -2.15
CA PRO A 56 -4.61 9.29 -1.17
C PRO A 56 -5.60 10.32 -1.74
N SER A 57 -5.34 10.88 -2.92
CA SER A 57 -6.18 11.90 -3.58
C SER A 57 -7.19 11.33 -4.58
N SER A 58 -7.15 10.02 -4.85
CA SER A 58 -8.01 9.41 -5.87
C SER A 58 -9.50 9.42 -5.52
N GLY A 59 -9.87 9.32 -4.24
CA GLY A 59 -11.26 9.24 -3.79
C GLY A 59 -11.98 7.92 -4.11
N ILE A 60 -11.35 7.02 -4.88
CA ILE A 60 -11.87 5.68 -5.19
C ILE A 60 -11.14 4.69 -4.29
N LEU A 61 -11.87 3.98 -3.43
CA LEU A 61 -11.23 3.03 -2.52
C LEU A 61 -10.68 1.81 -3.26
N ILE A 62 -9.53 1.30 -2.82
CA ILE A 62 -9.04 -0.04 -3.16
C ILE A 62 -9.87 -1.08 -2.41
N GLY A 63 -10.26 -2.16 -3.09
CA GLY A 63 -11.09 -3.18 -2.46
C GLY A 63 -11.38 -4.41 -3.33
N PRO A 64 -12.43 -5.18 -2.99
CA PRO A 64 -12.75 -6.43 -3.69
C PRO A 64 -13.02 -6.26 -5.19
N ASP A 65 -13.51 -5.12 -5.65
CA ASP A 65 -13.79 -4.86 -7.07
C ASP A 65 -12.51 -4.79 -7.93
N ASP A 66 -11.37 -4.59 -7.28
CA ASP A 66 -10.06 -4.42 -7.92
C ASP A 66 -9.30 -5.74 -8.14
N LYS A 67 -9.84 -6.86 -7.62
CA LYS A 67 -9.19 -8.17 -7.68
C LYS A 67 -8.97 -8.67 -9.12
N ASP A 68 -9.87 -8.38 -10.06
CA ASP A 68 -9.79 -8.86 -11.44
C ASP A 68 -8.58 -8.30 -12.22
N LEU A 69 -8.23 -7.01 -12.02
CA LEU A 69 -7.01 -6.47 -12.64
C LEU A 69 -5.76 -7.11 -12.05
N ILE A 70 -5.75 -7.34 -10.73
CA ILE A 70 -4.64 -7.98 -10.01
C ILE A 70 -4.45 -9.43 -10.48
N TYR A 71 -5.53 -10.21 -10.57
CA TYR A 71 -5.48 -11.59 -11.07
C TYR A 71 -4.97 -11.70 -12.52
N ARG A 72 -5.18 -10.65 -13.33
CA ARG A 72 -4.64 -10.56 -14.70
C ARG A 72 -3.21 -10.02 -14.76
N GLY A 73 -2.49 -10.01 -13.64
CA GLY A 73 -1.09 -9.60 -13.56
C GLY A 73 -0.88 -8.10 -13.34
N GLY A 74 -1.88 -7.37 -12.83
CA GLY A 74 -1.72 -5.99 -12.39
C GLY A 74 -0.81 -5.88 -11.16
N ALA A 75 -0.03 -4.81 -11.09
CA ALA A 75 0.84 -4.52 -9.96
C ALA A 75 0.17 -3.61 -8.91
N LEU A 76 0.69 -3.62 -7.68
CA LEU A 76 0.46 -2.55 -6.71
C LEU A 76 1.65 -1.61 -6.69
N VAL A 77 1.40 -0.32 -6.86
CA VAL A 77 2.42 0.72 -6.95
C VAL A 77 2.16 1.75 -5.87
N ALA A 78 3.14 1.99 -5.00
CA ALA A 78 3.08 3.06 -4.02
C ALA A 78 4.06 4.19 -4.36
N LEU A 79 3.75 5.40 -3.88
CA LEU A 79 4.62 6.55 -3.96
C LEU A 79 5.32 6.79 -2.62
N ASP A 80 6.64 6.90 -2.66
CA ASP A 80 7.44 7.39 -1.54
C ASP A 80 8.04 8.75 -1.93
N CYS A 81 7.28 9.81 -1.66
CA CYS A 81 7.66 11.18 -1.98
C CYS A 81 7.10 12.18 -0.97
N SER A 82 7.76 13.34 -0.85
CA SER A 82 7.22 14.46 -0.10
C SER A 82 5.93 15.00 -0.73
N TRP A 83 4.98 15.46 0.09
CA TRP A 83 3.75 16.12 -0.36
C TRP A 83 3.98 17.22 -1.41
N LYS A 84 5.09 17.97 -1.32
CA LYS A 84 5.45 19.05 -2.25
C LYS A 84 5.63 18.60 -3.71
N ARG A 85 5.84 17.31 -3.97
CA ARG A 85 6.09 16.75 -5.30
C ARG A 85 5.05 15.71 -5.72
N LEU A 86 4.01 15.52 -4.92
CA LEU A 86 3.00 14.49 -5.19
C LEU A 86 2.31 14.75 -6.53
N GLU A 87 1.80 15.97 -6.75
CA GLU A 87 1.10 16.33 -8.00
C GLU A 87 1.97 16.18 -9.26
N GLU A 88 3.23 16.65 -9.21
CA GLU A 88 4.16 16.51 -10.35
C GLU A 88 4.44 15.02 -10.65
N SER A 89 4.59 14.22 -9.60
CA SER A 89 4.85 12.78 -9.71
C SER A 89 3.65 12.06 -10.31
N LEU A 90 2.43 12.34 -9.81
CA LEU A 90 1.18 11.79 -10.33
C LEU A 90 1.00 12.14 -11.81
N ASN A 91 1.25 13.41 -12.19
CA ASN A 91 1.20 13.87 -13.57
C ASN A 91 2.24 13.17 -14.47
N SER A 92 3.43 12.89 -13.96
CA SER A 92 4.46 12.16 -14.70
C SER A 92 4.07 10.68 -14.90
N ILE A 93 3.51 10.05 -13.87
CA ILE A 93 3.07 8.65 -13.89
C ILE A 93 1.93 8.46 -14.90
N SER A 94 0.90 9.31 -14.85
CA SER A 94 -0.27 9.21 -15.74
C SER A 94 0.08 9.34 -17.22
N ARG A 95 1.16 10.06 -17.57
CA ARG A 95 1.67 10.16 -18.95
C ARG A 95 2.40 8.92 -19.43
N HIS A 96 2.88 8.07 -18.53
CA HIS A 96 3.79 6.97 -18.84
C HIS A 96 3.26 5.59 -18.47
N THR A 97 2.16 5.51 -17.72
CA THR A 97 1.53 4.28 -17.27
C THR A 97 0.01 4.36 -17.45
N ARG A 98 -0.67 3.23 -17.26
CA ARG A 98 -2.13 3.13 -17.16
C ARG A 98 -2.51 2.66 -15.76
N LEU A 99 -1.78 3.14 -14.76
CA LEU A 99 -2.09 2.82 -13.37
C LEU A 99 -3.37 3.56 -12.98
N GLU A 100 -4.28 2.84 -12.33
CA GLU A 100 -5.50 3.42 -11.81
C GLU A 100 -5.28 3.87 -10.37
N GLY A 101 -5.61 5.12 -10.05
CA GLY A 101 -5.53 5.64 -8.69
C GLY A 101 -6.51 4.92 -7.77
N ARG A 102 -6.06 4.58 -6.57
CA ARG A 102 -6.89 4.06 -5.48
C ARG A 102 -6.44 4.60 -4.13
N THR A 103 -7.41 5.01 -3.33
CA THR A 103 -7.23 5.44 -1.94
C THR A 103 -7.45 4.25 -1.00
N LEU A 104 -6.76 4.19 0.13
CA LEU A 104 -7.02 3.17 1.13
C LEU A 104 -8.22 3.57 2.01
N PRO A 105 -8.99 2.60 2.53
CA PRO A 105 -9.89 2.89 3.65
C PRO A 105 -9.09 3.37 4.86
N VAL A 106 -9.77 4.06 5.78
CA VAL A 106 -9.14 4.57 6.99
C VAL A 106 -8.55 3.43 7.81
N LEU A 107 -7.30 3.60 8.21
CA LEU A 107 -6.58 2.72 9.13
C LEU A 107 -5.65 3.58 10.00
N LEU A 108 -5.26 3.06 11.16
CA LEU A 108 -4.37 3.74 12.09
C LEU A 108 -2.91 3.36 11.79
N ALA A 109 -2.04 4.35 11.77
CA ALA A 109 -0.61 4.12 11.62
C ALA A 109 0.01 3.52 12.89
N ALA A 110 0.85 2.49 12.73
CA ALA A 110 1.71 1.94 13.77
C ALA A 110 3.17 2.41 13.63
N ASN A 111 3.52 3.09 12.54
CA ASN A 111 4.83 3.69 12.39
C ASN A 111 5.11 4.76 13.49
N PRO A 112 6.36 4.88 13.98
CA PRO A 112 6.70 5.79 15.08
C PRO A 112 6.44 7.28 14.82
N VAL A 113 6.33 7.70 13.54
CA VAL A 113 6.16 9.12 13.18
C VAL A 113 4.70 9.55 13.30
N SER A 114 3.78 8.67 12.98
CA SER A 114 2.35 8.97 12.90
C SER A 114 1.48 8.05 13.77
N TRP A 115 2.05 7.42 14.80
CA TRP A 115 1.36 6.47 15.69
C TRP A 115 -0.08 6.91 16.03
N GLY A 116 -1.04 6.01 15.77
CA GLY A 116 -2.46 6.20 16.06
C GLY A 116 -3.18 7.23 15.19
N LYS A 117 -2.50 7.88 14.23
CA LYS A 117 -3.14 8.87 13.36
C LYS A 117 -3.85 8.17 12.18
N PRO A 118 -5.14 8.47 11.93
CA PRO A 118 -5.89 7.86 10.83
C PRO A 118 -5.33 8.30 9.48
N GLY A 119 -5.21 7.36 8.55
CA GLY A 119 -4.79 7.59 7.16
C GLY A 119 -3.33 7.98 6.96
N ARG A 120 -2.52 8.11 8.04
CA ARG A 120 -1.11 8.51 7.97
C ARG A 120 -0.14 7.31 7.93
N LEU A 121 -0.50 6.34 7.10
CA LEU A 121 0.28 5.12 6.90
C LEU A 121 1.63 5.43 6.22
N SER A 122 2.64 4.66 6.58
CA SER A 122 3.88 4.58 5.79
C SER A 122 3.67 3.78 4.51
N THR A 123 4.60 3.87 3.56
CA THR A 123 4.51 3.13 2.28
C THR A 123 4.36 1.62 2.47
N ALA A 124 5.10 1.04 3.42
CA ALA A 124 5.00 -0.38 3.72
C ALA A 124 3.64 -0.76 4.33
N GLU A 125 3.12 0.05 5.27
CA GLU A 125 1.78 -0.17 5.85
C GLU A 125 0.70 -0.06 4.76
N ALA A 126 0.77 0.93 3.87
CA ALA A 126 -0.19 1.07 2.78
C ALA A 126 -0.19 -0.14 1.83
N LEU A 127 1.00 -0.66 1.46
CA LEU A 127 1.09 -1.88 0.66
C LEU A 127 0.53 -3.10 1.40
N ALA A 128 0.88 -3.27 2.67
CA ALA A 128 0.40 -4.39 3.48
C ALA A 128 -1.12 -4.35 3.71
N SER A 129 -1.70 -3.19 4.01
CA SER A 129 -3.15 -3.02 4.09
C SER A 129 -3.84 -3.42 2.80
N THR A 130 -3.31 -2.97 1.66
CA THR A 130 -3.87 -3.29 0.35
C THR A 130 -3.86 -4.80 0.09
N LEU A 131 -2.73 -5.46 0.39
CA LEU A 131 -2.61 -6.91 0.29
C LEU A 131 -3.64 -7.63 1.17
N PHE A 132 -3.78 -7.19 2.42
CA PHE A 132 -4.72 -7.79 3.36
C PHE A 132 -6.16 -7.68 2.84
N ILE A 133 -6.58 -6.48 2.42
CA ILE A 133 -7.93 -6.22 1.86
C ILE A 133 -8.19 -7.09 0.61
N LEU A 134 -7.17 -7.32 -0.21
CA LEU A 134 -7.27 -8.16 -1.40
C LEU A 134 -7.19 -9.67 -1.10
N GLY A 135 -7.13 -10.08 0.17
CA GLY A 135 -7.07 -11.48 0.60
C GLY A 135 -5.69 -12.11 0.43
N ARG A 136 -4.62 -11.32 0.57
CA ARG A 136 -3.22 -11.77 0.58
C ARG A 136 -2.58 -11.50 1.94
N GLU A 137 -3.20 -12.01 3.00
CA GLU A 137 -2.75 -11.79 4.38
C GLU A 137 -1.30 -12.25 4.60
N ASP A 138 -0.93 -13.45 4.14
CA ASP A 138 0.45 -13.95 4.30
C ASP A 138 1.48 -13.02 3.65
N GLN A 139 1.17 -12.54 2.44
CA GLN A 139 2.02 -11.58 1.74
C GLN A 139 2.10 -10.25 2.50
N ALA A 140 0.98 -9.77 3.05
CA ALA A 140 0.94 -8.56 3.87
C ALA A 140 1.82 -8.69 5.12
N ARG A 141 1.71 -9.81 5.84
CA ARG A 141 2.51 -10.10 7.03
C ARG A 141 3.99 -10.19 6.69
N ASN A 142 4.34 -10.82 5.57
CA ASN A 142 5.72 -10.87 5.09
C ASN A 142 6.29 -9.48 4.82
N VAL A 143 5.54 -8.58 4.17
CA VAL A 143 5.98 -7.20 3.90
C VAL A 143 6.35 -6.46 5.20
N LEU A 144 5.52 -6.58 6.24
CA LEU A 144 5.76 -5.87 7.51
C LEU A 144 6.71 -6.60 8.47
N SER A 145 7.03 -7.88 8.23
CA SER A 145 7.93 -8.69 9.09
C SER A 145 9.32 -8.09 9.31
N CYS A 146 9.78 -7.23 8.40
CA CYS A 146 11.07 -6.55 8.50
C CYS A 146 11.03 -5.22 9.26
N LEU A 147 9.86 -4.83 9.77
CA LEU A 147 9.63 -3.60 10.51
C LEU A 147 9.32 -3.93 11.98
N PRO A 148 9.94 -3.23 12.94
CA PRO A 148 9.80 -3.56 14.37
C PRO A 148 8.38 -3.32 14.92
N TYR A 149 7.53 -2.61 14.17
CA TYR A 149 6.13 -2.32 14.51
C TYR A 149 5.14 -3.08 13.61
N GLY A 150 5.63 -4.05 12.81
CA GLY A 150 4.82 -4.76 11.83
C GLY A 150 3.64 -5.52 12.44
N ASP A 151 3.89 -6.30 13.49
CA ASP A 151 2.83 -7.03 14.20
C ASP A 151 1.85 -6.08 14.89
N THR A 152 2.38 -5.02 15.50
CA THR A 152 1.58 -3.97 16.12
C THR A 152 0.62 -3.30 15.14
N PHE A 153 1.00 -3.15 13.86
CA PHE A 153 0.11 -2.63 12.84
C PHE A 153 -1.14 -3.50 12.65
N PHE A 154 -0.96 -4.82 12.56
CA PHE A 154 -2.06 -5.77 12.42
C PHE A 154 -2.90 -5.87 13.68
N GLU A 155 -2.29 -5.82 14.86
CA GLU A 155 -3.01 -5.79 16.14
C GLU A 155 -3.88 -4.54 16.27
N LEU A 156 -3.29 -3.36 15.98
CA LEU A 156 -3.97 -2.07 16.06
C LEU A 156 -5.17 -1.97 15.13
N ASN A 157 -5.09 -2.62 13.96
CA ASN A 157 -6.09 -2.54 12.91
C ASN A 157 -6.84 -3.86 12.67
N LYS A 158 -6.80 -4.79 13.63
CA LYS A 158 -7.34 -6.14 13.44
C LYS A 158 -8.79 -6.14 12.94
N LEU A 159 -9.67 -5.49 13.70
CA LEU A 159 -11.10 -5.44 13.40
C LEU A 159 -11.42 -4.78 12.04
N PRO A 160 -10.91 -3.56 11.74
CA PRO A 160 -11.17 -2.97 10.44
C PRO A 160 -10.57 -3.76 9.27
N LEU A 161 -9.35 -4.31 9.41
CA LEU A 161 -8.74 -5.12 8.34
C LEU A 161 -9.55 -6.39 8.03
N GLU A 162 -9.97 -7.11 9.06
CA GLU A 162 -10.84 -8.29 8.92
C GLU A 162 -12.14 -7.91 8.21
N ALA A 163 -12.83 -6.85 8.67
CA ALA A 163 -14.06 -6.39 8.05
C ALA A 163 -13.89 -5.94 6.58
N TYR A 164 -12.82 -5.21 6.27
CA TYR A 164 -12.55 -4.75 4.90
C TYR A 164 -12.21 -5.91 3.95
N SER A 165 -11.55 -6.94 4.45
CA SER A 165 -11.22 -8.13 3.66
C SER A 165 -12.45 -8.97 3.29
N GLU A 166 -13.52 -8.88 4.09
CA GLU A 166 -14.77 -9.60 3.89
C GLU A 166 -15.80 -8.85 3.04
N ALA A 167 -15.61 -7.55 2.82
CA ALA A 167 -16.50 -6.74 1.98
C ALA A 167 -16.64 -7.35 0.56
N LYS A 168 -17.84 -7.28 -0.01
CA LYS A 168 -18.17 -7.84 -1.34
C LYS A 168 -18.11 -6.81 -2.45
N SER A 169 -18.01 -5.52 -2.12
CA SER A 169 -17.80 -4.43 -3.08
C SER A 169 -17.03 -3.28 -2.45
N ASN A 170 -16.43 -2.41 -3.27
CA ASN A 170 -15.76 -1.19 -2.79
C ASN A 170 -16.77 -0.22 -2.15
N LYS A 171 -18.04 -0.26 -2.57
CA LYS A 171 -19.13 0.51 -1.95
C LYS A 171 -19.42 0.04 -0.53
N GLU A 172 -19.53 -1.27 -0.32
CA GLU A 172 -19.73 -1.85 1.01
C GLU A 172 -18.54 -1.51 1.92
N LEU A 173 -17.32 -1.71 1.44
CA LEU A 173 -16.09 -1.35 2.16
C LEU A 173 -16.09 0.13 2.57
N ALA A 174 -16.55 1.03 1.70
CA ALA A 174 -16.65 2.46 1.99
C ALA A 174 -17.64 2.78 3.11
N GLU A 175 -18.72 2.01 3.28
CA GLU A 175 -19.65 2.19 4.39
C GLU A 175 -19.12 1.55 5.68
N THR A 176 -18.56 0.34 5.58
CA THR A 176 -17.97 -0.40 6.72
C THR A 176 -16.88 0.40 7.42
N GLN A 177 -16.12 1.24 6.71
CA GLN A 177 -15.08 2.04 7.36
C GLN A 177 -15.63 2.96 8.47
N TRP A 178 -16.89 3.40 8.34
CA TRP A 178 -17.54 4.30 9.30
C TRP A 178 -18.09 3.60 10.54
N GLU A 179 -18.03 2.27 10.61
CA GLU A 179 -18.28 1.52 11.84
C GLU A 179 -17.10 1.61 12.80
N PHE A 180 -15.90 1.91 12.29
CA PHE A 180 -14.65 1.96 13.04
C PHE A 180 -14.10 3.38 13.24
N PHE A 181 -14.47 4.31 12.35
CA PHE A 181 -13.93 5.67 12.30
C PHE A 181 -15.05 6.70 12.13
N ASP A 182 -14.79 7.91 12.62
CA ASP A 182 -15.72 9.03 12.48
C ASP A 182 -15.82 9.47 11.01
N ARG A 183 -17.06 9.69 10.56
CA ARG A 183 -17.32 10.28 9.24
C ARG A 183 -16.76 11.70 9.22
N PRO A 184 -16.04 12.10 8.15
CA PRO A 184 -15.70 13.50 7.96
C PRO A 184 -16.98 14.33 7.84
N ASN A 185 -17.00 15.47 8.54
CA ASN A 185 -18.10 16.45 8.49
C ASN A 185 -18.26 17.10 7.12
#